data_AF-A0A4Q3VY34-F1
#
_entry.id   AF-A0A4Q3VY34-F1
#
_cell.length_a   1.000
_cell.length_b   1.000
_cell.length_c   1.000
_cell.angle_alpha   90.00
_cell.angle_beta   90.00
_cell.angle_gamma   90.00
#
_symmetry.space_group_name_H-M   'P 1'
#
loop_
_entity.id
_entity.type
_entity.pdbx_description
1 polymer ?
#
loop_
_entity_poly.entity_id
_entity_poly.type
_entity_poly.pdbx_seq_one_letter_code
_entity_poly.pdbx_strand_id
1 'polypeptide(L)'
;MTAIGERLMPASVEFPSDNQRLFVRYFTGILIDLVVLNLFDEFSDRVTIDSFSISLLAAVLFQFLLRATIAVEHAVGQFFKARTGRTMVFLRFFFAWLILFGSKFVILEALAAVFGEKVKFTGMFHGMPALILVVVTMLVAEEAVARLYRHLK
;
A
#
# COMPACT_ATOMS: atom_id res chain seq x y z
N MET A 1 -35.99 -13.35 43.83
CA MET A 1 -35.64 -12.12 43.08
C MET A 1 -34.17 -12.15 42.70
N THR A 2 -33.74 -13.00 41.76
CA THR A 2 -32.31 -13.12 41.40
C THR A 2 -32.14 -13.81 40.04
N ALA A 3 -32.63 -13.18 38.96
CA ALA A 3 -32.41 -13.67 37.59
C ALA A 3 -32.34 -12.56 36.52
N ILE A 4 -32.25 -11.29 36.94
CA ILE A 4 -32.31 -10.13 36.02
C ILE A 4 -30.96 -9.41 35.91
N GLY A 5 -30.03 -9.66 36.85
CA GLY A 5 -28.72 -8.99 36.88
C GLY A 5 -27.70 -9.49 35.84
N GLU A 6 -27.86 -10.71 35.33
CA GLU A 6 -26.87 -11.33 34.42
C GLU A 6 -27.16 -11.08 32.92
N ARG A 7 -28.39 -10.66 32.57
CA ARG A 7 -28.82 -10.41 31.18
C ARG A 7 -28.56 -8.98 30.67
N LEU A 8 -27.88 -8.15 31.46
CA LEU A 8 -27.59 -6.74 31.13
C LEU A 8 -26.08 -6.45 31.01
N MET A 9 -25.28 -7.45 30.62
CA MET A 9 -23.98 -7.16 30.03
C MET A 9 -24.24 -6.60 28.62
N PRO A 10 -23.96 -5.32 28.34
CA PRO A 10 -24.10 -4.80 26.99
C PRO A 10 -23.14 -5.58 26.09
N ALA A 11 -23.64 -6.13 24.99
CA ALA A 11 -22.89 -6.90 24.00
C ALA A 11 -21.81 -6.07 23.25
N SER A 12 -21.30 -4.98 23.85
CA SER A 12 -20.69 -3.86 23.13
C SER A 12 -19.27 -3.51 23.55
N VAL A 13 -18.55 -4.40 24.25
CA VAL A 13 -17.11 -4.21 24.52
C VAL A 13 -16.32 -5.48 24.21
N GLU A 14 -16.60 -6.09 23.05
CA GLU A 14 -15.60 -6.98 22.46
C GLU A 14 -14.48 -6.14 21.85
N PHE A 15 -13.25 -6.33 22.34
CA PHE A 15 -12.08 -5.72 21.71
C PHE A 15 -12.01 -6.17 20.24
N PRO A 16 -11.76 -5.25 19.29
CA PRO A 16 -11.69 -5.61 17.87
C PRO A 16 -10.67 -6.73 17.66
N SER A 17 -11.10 -7.81 17.01
CA SER A 17 -10.21 -8.93 16.70
C SER A 17 -9.11 -8.51 15.72
N ASP A 18 -7.99 -9.23 15.70
CA ASP A 18 -6.86 -8.94 14.80
C ASP A 18 -7.30 -8.93 13.32
N ASN A 19 -8.24 -9.80 12.95
CA ASN A 19 -8.82 -9.85 11.62
C ASN A 19 -9.65 -8.59 11.30
N GLN A 20 -10.43 -8.08 12.27
CA GLN A 20 -11.19 -6.84 12.09
C GLN A 20 -10.26 -5.64 11.93
N ARG A 21 -9.20 -5.55 12.73
CA ARG A 21 -8.16 -4.51 12.57
C ARG A 21 -7.50 -4.57 11.21
N LEU A 22 -7.20 -5.78 10.73
CA LEU A 22 -6.58 -5.99 9.43
C LEU A 22 -7.51 -5.56 8.29
N PHE A 23 -8.79 -5.95 8.37
CA PHE A 23 -9.82 -5.53 7.41
C PHE A 23 -9.92 -4.01 7.35
N VAL A 24 -10.09 -3.33 8.48
CA VAL A 24 -10.20 -1.86 8.52
C VAL A 24 -8.96 -1.22 7.91
N ARG A 25 -7.76 -1.71 8.24
CA ARG A 25 -6.52 -1.16 7.69
C ARG A 25 -6.44 -1.29 6.17
N TYR A 26 -6.79 -2.45 5.61
CA TYR A 26 -6.79 -2.65 4.16
C TYR A 26 -7.87 -1.84 3.47
N PHE A 27 -9.09 -1.86 4.03
CA PHE A 27 -10.23 -1.14 3.49
C PHE A 27 -9.94 0.37 3.45
N THR A 28 -9.47 0.95 4.55
CA THR A 28 -9.09 2.36 4.61
C THR A 28 -7.98 2.70 3.63
N GLY A 29 -6.93 1.88 3.55
CA GLY A 29 -5.84 2.14 2.61
C GLY A 29 -6.26 2.07 1.14
N ILE A 30 -7.07 1.07 0.75
CA ILE A 30 -7.64 0.98 -0.62
C ILE A 30 -8.48 2.23 -0.94
N LEU A 31 -9.28 2.72 0.00
CA LEU A 31 -10.06 3.94 -0.21
C LEU A 31 -9.18 5.18 -0.35
N ILE A 32 -8.09 5.27 0.42
CA ILE A 32 -7.11 6.36 0.29
C ILE A 32 -6.45 6.29 -1.09
N ASP A 33 -5.96 5.11 -1.49
CA ASP A 33 -5.31 4.89 -2.78
C ASP A 33 -6.27 5.21 -3.94
N LEU A 34 -7.53 4.80 -3.83
CA LEU A 34 -8.58 5.14 -4.80
C LEU A 34 -8.76 6.65 -4.92
N VAL A 35 -8.89 7.37 -3.79
CA VAL A 35 -9.05 8.83 -3.81
C VAL A 35 -7.83 9.50 -4.43
N VAL A 36 -6.62 9.09 -4.04
CA VAL A 36 -5.37 9.63 -4.59
C VAL A 36 -5.30 9.40 -6.10
N LEU A 37 -5.59 8.18 -6.58
CA LEU A 37 -5.59 7.88 -8.01
C LEU A 37 -6.56 8.76 -8.80
N ASN A 38 -7.80 8.90 -8.32
CA ASN A 38 -8.80 9.73 -9.02
C ASN A 38 -8.43 11.23 -8.96
N LEU A 39 -7.74 11.70 -7.90
CA LEU A 39 -7.22 13.07 -7.87
C LEU A 39 -6.09 13.28 -8.90
N PHE A 40 -5.21 12.29 -9.07
CA PHE A 40 -4.17 12.37 -10.10
C PHE A 40 -4.75 12.27 -11.52
N ASP A 41 -5.76 11.44 -11.72
CA ASP A 41 -6.49 11.32 -12.98
C ASP A 41 -7.20 12.64 -13.35
N GLU A 42 -7.81 13.31 -12.37
CA GLU A 42 -8.52 14.57 -12.58
C GLU A 42 -7.59 15.78 -12.80
N PHE A 43 -6.52 15.89 -12.00
CA PHE A 43 -5.71 17.12 -11.92
C PHE A 43 -4.32 17.02 -12.52
N SER A 44 -3.89 15.87 -13.03
CA SER A 44 -2.56 15.70 -13.59
C SER A 44 -2.61 15.05 -14.96
N ASP A 45 -2.10 15.78 -15.97
CA ASP A 45 -1.92 15.29 -17.35
C ASP A 45 -1.03 14.03 -17.46
N ARG A 46 -0.36 13.64 -16.37
CA ARG A 46 0.54 12.49 -16.32
C ARG A 46 -0.11 11.17 -15.93
N VAL A 47 -1.37 11.18 -15.48
CA VAL A 47 -2.09 9.98 -15.05
C VAL A 47 -3.43 9.97 -15.76
N THR A 48 -3.76 8.85 -16.40
CA THR A 48 -5.05 8.69 -17.08
C THR A 48 -5.62 7.33 -16.76
N ILE A 49 -6.89 7.29 -16.34
CA ILE A 49 -7.61 6.08 -15.96
C ILE A 49 -8.96 6.06 -16.68
N ASP A 50 -9.23 4.99 -17.42
CA ASP A 50 -10.40 4.92 -18.31
C ASP A 50 -11.75 5.01 -17.59
N SER A 51 -11.82 4.59 -16.33
CA SER A 51 -13.06 4.60 -15.54
C SER A 51 -12.80 4.40 -14.06
N PHE A 52 -13.79 4.78 -13.24
CA PHE A 52 -13.78 4.56 -11.80
C PHE A 52 -13.58 3.08 -11.40
N SER A 53 -14.20 2.14 -12.11
CA SER A 53 -14.03 0.70 -11.80
C SER A 53 -12.59 0.24 -12.00
N ILE A 54 -11.89 0.80 -13.00
CA ILE A 54 -10.47 0.54 -13.24
C ILE A 54 -9.62 1.19 -12.14
N SER A 55 -9.92 2.42 -11.72
CA SER A 55 -9.19 3.07 -10.62
C SER A 55 -9.36 2.30 -9.29
N LEU A 56 -10.54 1.70 -9.04
CA LEU A 56 -10.75 0.82 -7.89
C LEU A 56 -9.92 -0.46 -7.95
N LEU A 57 -9.91 -1.15 -9.09
CA LEU A 57 -9.07 -2.33 -9.26
C LEU A 57 -7.58 -1.98 -9.15
N ALA A 58 -7.17 -0.84 -9.71
CA ALA A 58 -5.82 -0.34 -9.60
C ALA A 58 -5.45 -0.04 -8.15
N ALA A 59 -6.32 0.62 -7.37
CA ALA A 59 -6.10 0.89 -5.95
C ALA A 59 -5.91 -0.41 -5.15
N VAL A 60 -6.72 -1.44 -5.41
CA VAL A 60 -6.54 -2.77 -4.80
C VAL A 60 -5.19 -3.37 -5.18
N LEU A 61 -4.79 -3.29 -6.46
CA LEU A 61 -3.50 -3.79 -6.93
C LEU A 61 -2.34 -3.02 -6.28
N PHE A 62 -2.41 -1.69 -6.21
CA PHE A 62 -1.42 -0.84 -5.55
C PHE A 62 -1.23 -1.23 -4.09
N GLN A 63 -2.32 -1.34 -3.34
CA GLN A 63 -2.27 -1.75 -1.95
C GLN A 63 -1.64 -3.14 -1.80
N PHE A 64 -1.96 -4.07 -2.70
CA PHE A 64 -1.33 -5.40 -2.71
C PHE A 64 0.18 -5.32 -3.00
N LEU A 65 0.59 -4.55 -4.01
CA LEU A 65 2.00 -4.43 -4.41
C LEU A 65 2.86 -3.73 -3.36
N LEU A 66 2.34 -2.70 -2.68
CA LEU A 66 3.03 -2.04 -1.57
C LEU A 66 3.32 -3.02 -0.43
N ARG A 67 2.33 -3.85 -0.08
CA ARG A 67 2.45 -4.89 0.94
C ARG A 67 3.46 -5.95 0.53
N ALA A 68 3.38 -6.41 -0.72
CA ALA A 68 4.31 -7.38 -1.27
C ALA A 68 5.75 -6.85 -1.24
N THR A 69 5.96 -5.58 -1.58
CA THR A 69 7.28 -4.93 -1.55
C THR A 69 7.87 -4.94 -0.14
N ILE A 70 7.07 -4.54 0.86
CA ILE A 70 7.51 -4.55 2.27
C ILE A 70 7.81 -5.97 2.75
N ALA A 71 6.99 -6.96 2.35
CA ALA A 71 7.22 -8.36 2.71
C ALA A 71 8.53 -8.90 2.11
N VAL A 72 8.81 -8.59 0.85
CA VAL A 72 10.07 -8.94 0.18
C VAL A 72 11.25 -8.27 0.86
N GLU A 73 11.13 -6.97 1.19
CA GLU A 73 12.16 -6.23 1.91
C GLU A 73 12.50 -6.87 3.25
N HIS A 74 11.48 -7.24 4.04
CA HIS A 74 11.69 -7.93 5.31
C HIS A 74 12.31 -9.32 5.15
N ALA A 75 11.87 -10.10 4.16
CA ALA A 75 12.41 -11.44 3.89
C ALA A 75 13.90 -11.36 3.51
N VAL A 76 14.26 -10.45 2.61
CA VAL A 76 15.64 -10.22 2.20
C VAL A 76 16.47 -9.67 3.35
N GLY A 77 15.92 -8.73 4.13
CA GLY A 77 16.57 -8.19 5.32
C GLY A 77 16.92 -9.27 6.34
N GLN A 78 15.99 -10.19 6.62
CA GLN A 78 16.23 -11.33 7.52
C GLN A 78 17.28 -12.31 6.96
N PHE A 79 17.21 -12.62 5.67
CA PHE A 79 18.16 -13.51 5.01
C PHE A 79 19.61 -13.02 5.15
N PHE A 80 19.85 -11.72 4.98
CA PHE A 80 21.19 -11.14 5.11
C PHE A 80 21.59 -10.81 6.56
N LYS A 81 20.65 -10.64 7.49
CA LYS A 81 20.96 -10.36 8.90
C LYS A 81 21.65 -11.54 9.60
N ALA A 82 21.36 -12.78 9.16
CA ALA A 82 21.93 -13.99 9.74
C ALA A 82 23.34 -14.33 9.22
N ARG A 83 23.89 -13.59 8.26
CA ARG A 83 25.16 -13.93 7.60
C ARG A 83 26.22 -12.84 7.73
N THR A 84 27.40 -13.20 8.25
CA THR A 84 28.56 -12.32 8.40
C THR A 84 29.59 -12.57 7.28
N GLY A 85 30.02 -11.52 6.58
CA GLY A 85 31.08 -11.59 5.56
C GLY A 85 31.10 -10.39 4.60
N ARG A 86 32.27 -10.00 4.09
CA ARG A 86 32.45 -8.82 3.21
C ARG A 86 31.58 -8.88 1.94
N THR A 87 31.44 -10.07 1.36
CA THR A 87 30.57 -10.32 0.21
C THR A 87 29.07 -10.24 0.57
N MET A 88 28.69 -10.72 1.74
CA MET A 88 27.30 -10.65 2.23
C MET A 88 26.87 -9.22 2.56
N VAL A 89 27.78 -8.37 3.05
CA VAL A 89 27.53 -6.94 3.25
C VAL A 89 27.27 -6.26 1.90
N PHE A 90 28.11 -6.52 0.89
CA PHE A 90 27.90 -5.99 -0.47
C PHE A 90 26.56 -6.44 -1.05
N LEU A 91 26.27 -7.75 -1.02
CA LEU A 91 25.00 -8.30 -1.49
C LEU A 91 23.79 -7.70 -0.76
N ARG A 92 23.88 -7.46 0.55
CA ARG A 92 22.81 -6.81 1.30
C ARG A 92 22.50 -5.42 0.77
N PHE A 93 23.53 -4.59 0.54
CA PHE A 93 23.34 -3.26 -0.03
C PHE A 93 22.82 -3.32 -1.47
N PHE A 94 23.34 -4.27 -2.27
CA PHE A 94 22.89 -4.47 -3.65
C PHE A 94 21.41 -4.88 -3.72
N PHE A 95 20.96 -5.83 -2.90
CA PHE A 95 19.56 -6.25 -2.88
C PHE A 95 18.64 -5.18 -2.28
N ALA A 96 19.08 -4.45 -1.25
CA ALA A 96 18.33 -3.32 -0.74
C ALA A 96 18.13 -2.24 -1.82
N TRP A 97 19.20 -1.92 -2.56
CA TRP A 97 19.13 -1.03 -3.73
C TRP A 97 18.20 -1.59 -4.82
N LEU A 98 18.35 -2.87 -5.16
CA LEU A 98 17.53 -3.53 -6.18
C LEU A 98 16.05 -3.53 -5.81
N ILE A 99 15.68 -3.71 -4.53
CA ILE A 99 14.28 -3.63 -4.08
C ILE A 99 13.79 -2.19 -4.16
N LEU A 100 14.60 -1.22 -3.70
CA LEU A 100 14.20 0.19 -3.64
C LEU A 100 13.98 0.80 -5.04
N PHE A 101 14.83 0.45 -6.00
CA PHE A 101 14.69 0.89 -7.39
C PHE A 101 13.81 -0.04 -8.22
N GLY A 102 13.98 -1.36 -8.09
CA GLY A 102 13.28 -2.37 -8.87
C GLY A 102 11.80 -2.47 -8.56
N SER A 103 11.36 -2.25 -7.32
CA SER A 103 9.93 -2.27 -6.96
C SER A 103 9.10 -1.31 -7.80
N LYS A 104 9.64 -0.14 -8.15
CA LYS A 104 8.95 0.87 -8.98
C LYS A 104 8.71 0.37 -10.40
N PHE A 105 9.68 -0.34 -10.98
CA PHE A 105 9.52 -0.97 -12.29
C PHE A 105 8.55 -2.14 -12.24
N VAL A 106 8.63 -2.97 -11.20
CA VAL A 106 7.68 -4.09 -11.00
C VAL A 106 6.25 -3.57 -10.89
N ILE A 107 6.03 -2.44 -10.22
CA ILE A 107 4.71 -1.83 -10.10
C ILE A 107 4.20 -1.33 -11.46
N LEU A 108 5.03 -0.62 -12.25
CA LEU A 108 4.65 -0.21 -13.60
C LEU A 108 4.30 -1.40 -14.48
N GLU A 109 5.15 -2.44 -14.47
CA GLU A 109 4.95 -3.64 -15.27
C GLU A 109 3.69 -4.40 -14.84
N ALA A 110 3.42 -4.50 -13.53
CA ALA A 110 2.21 -5.13 -13.02
C ALA A 110 0.95 -4.36 -13.45
N LEU A 111 0.99 -3.02 -13.42
CA LEU A 111 -0.12 -2.18 -13.89
C LEU A 111 -0.33 -2.35 -15.39
N ALA A 112 0.74 -2.31 -16.19
CA ALA A 112 0.67 -2.54 -17.63
C ALA A 112 0.17 -3.96 -17.97
N ALA A 113 0.60 -4.99 -17.22
CA ALA A 113 0.18 -6.36 -17.44
C ALA A 113 -1.30 -6.58 -17.08
N VAL A 114 -1.79 -5.96 -16.01
CA VAL A 114 -3.18 -6.16 -15.52
C VAL A 114 -4.17 -5.25 -16.25
N PHE A 115 -3.81 -4.00 -16.50
CA PHE A 115 -4.72 -2.98 -17.04
C PHE A 115 -4.41 -2.56 -18.47
N GLY A 116 -3.24 -2.92 -19.01
CA GLY A 116 -2.83 -2.54 -20.36
C GLY A 116 -2.89 -1.04 -20.55
N GLU A 117 -3.67 -0.61 -21.53
CA GLU A 117 -3.86 0.80 -21.87
C GLU A 117 -4.86 1.53 -20.97
N LYS A 118 -5.53 0.85 -20.03
CA LYS A 118 -6.61 1.45 -19.21
C LYS A 118 -6.13 2.29 -18.04
N VAL A 119 -4.85 2.14 -17.66
CA VAL A 119 -4.18 2.94 -16.64
C VAL A 119 -2.84 3.37 -17.21
N LYS A 120 -2.69 4.65 -17.50
CA LYS A 120 -1.49 5.20 -18.12
C LYS A 120 -0.79 6.16 -17.18
N PHE A 121 0.51 5.93 -17.02
CA PHE A 121 1.43 6.89 -16.42
C PHE A 121 2.29 7.45 -17.56
N THR A 122 2.15 8.73 -17.86
CA THR A 122 2.90 9.38 -18.94
C THR A 122 4.03 10.25 -18.40
N GLY A 123 4.97 10.62 -19.28
CA GLY A 123 6.13 11.43 -18.94
C GLY A 123 7.46 10.71 -19.15
N MET A 124 8.54 11.30 -18.63
CA MET A 124 9.91 10.79 -18.80
C MET A 124 10.06 9.37 -18.22
N PHE A 125 10.93 8.55 -18.83
CA PHE A 125 11.19 7.18 -18.38
C PHE A 125 9.92 6.33 -18.22
N HIS A 126 9.04 6.32 -19.23
CA HIS A 126 7.80 5.52 -19.25
C HIS A 126 6.85 5.79 -18.06
N GLY A 127 6.73 7.05 -17.62
CA GLY A 127 5.83 7.43 -16.54
C GLY A 127 6.35 7.15 -15.13
N MET A 128 7.60 6.70 -14.97
CA MET A 128 8.19 6.44 -13.65
C MET A 128 8.07 7.62 -12.68
N PRO A 129 8.38 8.89 -13.03
CA PRO A 129 8.24 10.00 -12.09
C PRO A 129 6.79 10.21 -11.63
N ALA A 130 5.82 10.01 -12.52
CA ALA A 130 4.41 10.12 -12.19
C ALA A 130 4.00 9.02 -11.19
N LEU A 131 4.41 7.77 -11.44
CA LEU A 131 4.19 6.67 -10.51
C LEU A 131 4.83 6.95 -9.14
N ILE A 132 6.07 7.43 -9.11
CA ILE A 132 6.75 7.76 -7.85
C ILE A 132 5.96 8.80 -7.06
N LEU A 133 5.50 9.86 -7.73
CA LEU A 133 4.73 10.92 -7.09
C LEU A 133 3.40 10.40 -6.55
N VAL A 134 2.69 9.57 -7.31
CA VAL A 134 1.44 8.93 -6.91
C VAL A 134 1.66 8.06 -5.68
N VAL A 135 2.63 7.14 -5.73
CA VAL A 135 2.95 6.24 -4.61
C VAL A 135 3.37 7.03 -3.38
N VAL A 136 4.25 8.02 -3.51
CA VAL A 136 4.65 8.87 -2.36
C VAL A 136 3.43 9.58 -1.77
N THR A 137 2.53 10.10 -2.60
CA THR A 137 1.29 10.75 -2.14
C THR A 137 0.37 9.77 -1.42
N MET A 138 0.23 8.55 -1.93
CA MET A 138 -0.51 7.45 -1.25
C MET A 138 0.07 7.18 0.14
N LEU A 139 1.38 6.94 0.25
CA LEU A 139 2.05 6.68 1.53
C LEU A 139 1.89 7.86 2.51
N VAL A 140 2.02 9.09 2.04
CA VAL A 140 1.83 10.28 2.88
C VAL A 140 0.38 10.41 3.34
N ALA A 141 -0.59 10.17 2.47
CA ALA A 141 -2.00 10.22 2.80
C ALA A 141 -2.40 9.10 3.80
N GLU A 142 -1.94 7.87 3.57
CA GLU A 142 -2.12 6.75 4.51
C GLU A 142 -1.54 7.08 5.89
N GLU A 143 -0.30 7.58 5.94
CA GLU A 143 0.35 7.93 7.21
C GLU A 143 -0.33 9.14 7.88
N ALA A 144 -0.83 10.11 7.12
CA ALA A 144 -1.57 11.25 7.66
C ALA A 144 -2.89 10.80 8.32
N VAL A 145 -3.66 9.93 7.66
CA VAL A 145 -4.90 9.37 8.22
C VAL A 145 -4.59 8.49 9.43
N ALA A 146 -3.56 7.65 9.35
CA ALA A 146 -3.13 6.82 10.48
C ALA A 146 -2.68 7.67 11.67
N ARG A 147 -1.96 8.76 11.42
CA ARG A 147 -1.51 9.70 12.46
C ARG A 147 -2.70 10.43 13.10
N LEU A 148 -3.66 10.91 12.30
CA LEU A 148 -4.88 11.52 12.81
C LEU A 148 -5.65 10.54 13.70
N TYR A 149 -5.83 9.30 13.25
CA TYR A 149 -6.49 8.26 14.04
C TYR A 149 -5.78 8.00 15.39
N ARG A 150 -4.44 7.95 15.39
CA ARG A 150 -3.65 7.79 16.62
C ARG A 150 -3.73 9.00 17.55
N HIS A 151 -3.93 10.22 17.03
CA HIS A 151 -4.09 11.42 17.86
C HIS A 151 -5.47 11.53 18.51
N LEU A 152 -6.50 10.96 17.90
CA LEU A 152 -7.87 10.98 18.42
C LEU A 152 -8.14 9.92 19.49
N LYS A 153 -7.18 9.01 19.72
CA LYS A 153 -7.24 7.95 20.71
C LYS A 153 -6.39 8.28 21.93
#